data_AF-A0A3A0AZ20-F1
#
_entry.id   AF-A0A3A0AZ20-F1
#
_cell.length_a   1.000
_cell.length_b   1.000
_cell.length_c   1.000
_cell.angle_alpha   90.00
_cell.angle_beta   90.00
_cell.angle_gamma   90.00
#
_symmetry.space_group_name_H-M   'P 1'
#
loop_
_entity.id
_entity.type
_entity.pdbx_description
1 polymer ?
#
loop_
_entity_poly.entity_id
_entity_poly.type
_entity_poly.pdbx_seq_one_letter_code
_entity_poly.pdbx_strand_id
1 'polypeptide(L)'
;MTDSRPDPTPTAGKHLGLGCAVVFALLLLGLLGAAFFWGPNLAQRLAGKTGNTPLPFEDETSPEHVAEVRTRAAERLNSYGWVDQEAGIVHIPISQAMQLIAAAGLPVGEPTPAAAAPTGTPAASSADEPPVDLSHVTYEADVLPIFQEYCEECHGAEDPEENLELTRYRTAMAGSQNGPVIEPGDPDNSYLVKQIVEGKMPKDRDPLPQRDIDIIIAWIKAGAPEK
;
A
#
# COMPACT_ATOMS: atom_id res chain seq x y z
N MET A 1 -20.45 100.80 -19.11
CA MET A 1 -19.28 101.68 -19.01
C MET A 1 -18.30 101.03 -18.04
N THR A 2 -17.04 100.89 -18.47
CA THR A 2 -15.83 100.73 -17.64
C THR A 2 -15.81 99.46 -16.75
N ASP A 3 -14.74 98.69 -16.61
CA ASP A 3 -13.35 99.04 -16.80
C ASP A 3 -12.44 97.81 -16.72
N SER A 4 -11.32 97.94 -17.41
CA SER A 4 -9.97 97.59 -16.95
C SER A 4 -9.59 96.13 -16.63
N ARG A 5 -9.00 95.54 -17.68
CA ARG A 5 -7.59 95.08 -17.79
C ARG A 5 -7.00 94.06 -16.80
N PRO A 6 -6.08 93.21 -17.31
CA PRO A 6 -5.53 92.02 -16.67
C PRO A 6 -4.18 92.29 -15.99
N ASP A 7 -3.61 91.26 -15.35
CA ASP A 7 -2.15 91.06 -15.26
C ASP A 7 -1.78 89.59 -14.92
N PRO A 8 -0.50 89.15 -15.04
CA PRO A 8 -0.17 88.06 -15.95
C PRO A 8 0.67 86.91 -15.33
N THR A 9 0.98 85.94 -16.21
CA THR A 9 2.14 84.99 -16.23
C THR A 9 2.19 83.89 -15.16
N PRO A 10 2.96 82.77 -15.32
CA PRO A 10 4.01 82.49 -16.32
C PRO A 10 3.94 81.14 -17.07
N THR A 11 4.62 81.15 -18.22
CA THR A 11 5.04 80.01 -19.04
C THR A 11 6.20 79.24 -18.40
N ALA A 12 6.13 77.90 -18.41
CA ALA A 12 7.25 76.94 -18.48
C ALA A 12 6.69 75.53 -18.14
N GLY A 13 7.07 74.42 -18.76
CA GLY A 13 8.12 74.14 -19.73
C GLY A 13 7.80 72.84 -20.47
N LYS A 14 8.23 72.78 -21.72
CA LYS A 14 8.03 71.65 -22.65
C LYS A 14 9.17 70.65 -22.48
N HIS A 15 9.04 69.61 -21.66
CA HIS A 15 10.02 68.50 -21.67
C HIS A 15 9.48 67.09 -21.39
N LEU A 16 8.17 66.87 -21.30
CA LEU A 16 7.64 65.56 -20.86
C LEU A 16 7.23 64.58 -21.99
N GLY A 17 7.57 64.87 -23.26
CA GLY A 17 7.04 64.12 -24.40
C GLY A 17 7.78 62.84 -24.82
N LEU A 18 9.05 62.64 -24.46
CA LEU A 18 9.89 61.58 -25.06
C LEU A 18 10.14 60.36 -24.16
N GLY A 19 9.94 60.48 -22.84
CA GLY A 19 10.15 59.37 -21.90
C GLY A 19 9.05 58.29 -21.93
N CYS A 20 7.79 58.69 -22.10
CA CYS A 20 6.67 57.74 -22.10
C CYS A 20 6.69 56.77 -23.29
N ALA A 21 7.09 57.22 -24.48
CA ALA A 21 7.04 56.39 -25.69
C ALA A 21 8.01 55.19 -25.61
N VAL A 22 9.19 55.37 -25.02
CA VAL A 22 10.20 54.30 -24.87
C VAL A 22 9.78 53.29 -23.79
N VAL A 23 9.20 53.77 -22.69
CA VAL A 23 8.70 52.88 -21.63
C VAL A 23 7.50 52.06 -22.11
N PHE A 24 6.60 52.65 -22.90
CA PHE A 24 5.48 51.93 -23.50
C PHE A 24 5.93 50.90 -24.54
N ALA A 25 6.94 51.20 -25.37
CA ALA A 25 7.50 50.26 -26.33
C ALA A 25 8.17 49.06 -25.64
N LEU A 26 8.92 49.29 -24.56
CA LEU A 26 9.54 48.22 -23.77
C LEU A 26 8.51 47.36 -23.01
N LEU A 27 7.44 47.96 -22.50
CA LEU A 27 6.33 47.23 -21.87
C LEU A 27 5.56 46.36 -22.88
N LEU A 28 5.31 46.86 -24.10
CA LEU A 28 4.65 46.08 -25.16
C LEU A 28 5.53 44.92 -25.65
N LEU A 29 6.83 45.13 -25.81
CA LEU A 29 7.78 44.06 -26.17
C LEU A 29 7.90 43.01 -25.05
N GLY A 30 7.87 43.41 -23.77
CA GLY A 30 7.86 42.50 -22.63
C GLY A 30 6.59 41.64 -22.54
N LEU A 31 5.41 42.23 -22.82
CA LEU A 31 4.14 41.50 -22.85
C LEU A 31 4.04 40.53 -24.04
N LEU A 32 4.56 40.91 -25.22
CA LEU A 32 4.65 40.02 -26.38
C LEU A 32 5.64 38.86 -26.15
N GLY A 33 6.76 39.10 -25.45
CA GLY A 33 7.73 38.07 -25.08
C GLY A 33 7.20 37.05 -24.05
N ALA A 34 6.42 37.51 -23.07
CA ALA A 34 5.79 36.62 -22.08
C ALA A 34 4.78 35.64 -22.73
N ALA A 35 4.05 36.10 -23.76
CA ALA A 35 3.15 35.25 -24.52
C ALA A 35 3.88 34.21 -25.40
N PHE A 36 5.13 34.47 -25.81
CA PHE A 36 5.92 33.53 -26.62
C PHE A 36 6.71 32.51 -25.76
N PHE A 37 7.20 32.92 -24.59
CA PHE A 37 7.99 32.05 -23.70
C PHE A 37 7.13 31.20 -22.73
N TRP A 38 5.94 31.67 -22.32
CA TRP A 38 4.99 30.90 -21.51
C TRP A 38 3.85 30.24 -22.33
N GLY A 39 3.80 30.51 -23.64
CA GLY A 39 2.64 30.22 -24.49
C GLY A 39 2.58 28.94 -25.33
N PRO A 40 3.45 27.91 -25.24
CA PRO A 40 3.19 26.72 -26.05
C PRO A 40 2.17 25.75 -25.46
N ASN A 41 1.75 25.89 -24.19
CA ASN A 41 0.93 24.85 -23.53
C ASN A 41 -0.41 25.33 -22.95
N LEU A 42 -0.98 26.43 -23.44
CA LEU A 42 -2.37 26.79 -23.09
C LEU A 42 -3.38 25.81 -23.70
N ALA A 43 -3.13 25.33 -24.92
CA ALA A 43 -3.96 24.29 -25.54
C ALA A 43 -3.93 22.97 -24.73
N GLN A 44 -2.77 22.60 -24.18
CA GLN A 44 -2.65 21.43 -23.29
C GLN A 44 -3.32 21.65 -21.92
N ARG A 45 -3.44 22.90 -21.44
CA ARG A 45 -4.13 23.23 -20.18
C ARG A 45 -5.64 23.41 -20.33
N LEU A 46 -6.13 23.79 -21.52
CA LEU A 46 -7.55 23.79 -21.86
C LEU A 46 -8.05 22.42 -22.35
N ALA A 47 -7.14 21.52 -22.73
CA ALA A 47 -7.40 20.08 -22.87
C ALA A 47 -7.45 19.34 -21.52
N GLY A 48 -7.62 20.09 -20.42
CA GLY A 48 -8.03 19.52 -19.14
C GLY A 48 -9.41 18.88 -19.28
N LYS A 49 -9.42 17.53 -19.22
CA LYS A 49 -10.56 16.69 -18.85
C LYS A 49 -11.58 16.38 -19.96
N THR A 50 -11.11 15.76 -21.04
CA THR A 50 -11.93 14.72 -21.70
C THR A 50 -11.73 13.40 -20.97
N GLY A 51 -12.73 13.02 -20.17
CA GLY A 51 -13.01 11.66 -19.74
C GLY A 51 -11.96 11.01 -18.85
N ASN A 52 -12.23 10.99 -17.54
CA ASN A 52 -11.96 9.78 -16.77
C ASN A 52 -13.01 8.74 -17.21
N THR A 53 -12.96 8.34 -18.48
CA THR A 53 -13.52 7.05 -18.88
C THR A 53 -12.61 6.08 -18.15
N PRO A 54 -13.12 5.25 -17.23
CA PRO A 54 -12.35 4.09 -16.81
C PRO A 54 -11.82 3.46 -18.08
N LEU A 55 -10.51 3.23 -18.18
CA LEU A 55 -10.05 2.28 -19.18
C LEU A 55 -10.99 1.07 -19.07
N PRO A 56 -11.52 0.52 -20.18
CA PRO A 56 -12.20 -0.76 -20.07
C PRO A 56 -11.28 -1.64 -19.24
N PHE A 57 -11.79 -2.22 -18.15
CA PHE A 57 -11.05 -3.14 -17.28
C PHE A 57 -10.20 -3.97 -18.24
N GLU A 58 -8.88 -3.75 -18.22
CA GLU A 58 -8.00 -4.61 -19.00
C GLU A 58 -8.36 -5.99 -18.49
N ASP A 59 -8.88 -6.83 -19.38
CA ASP A 59 -9.37 -8.14 -18.99
C ASP A 59 -8.15 -8.92 -18.52
N GLU A 60 -7.89 -8.88 -17.21
CA GLU A 60 -6.76 -9.57 -16.57
C GLU A 60 -6.84 -11.08 -16.81
N THR A 61 -8.00 -11.57 -17.29
CA THR A 61 -8.22 -12.96 -17.67
C THR A 61 -7.96 -13.25 -19.14
N SER A 62 -7.54 -12.26 -19.94
CA SER A 62 -7.30 -12.47 -21.36
C SER A 62 -6.20 -13.52 -21.55
N PRO A 63 -6.42 -14.58 -22.36
CA PRO A 63 -5.49 -15.70 -22.48
C PRO A 63 -4.06 -15.30 -22.82
N GLU A 64 -3.86 -14.25 -23.62
CA GLU A 64 -2.55 -13.71 -23.94
C GLU A 64 -1.86 -13.04 -22.75
N HIS A 65 -2.60 -12.29 -21.93
CA HIS A 65 -2.06 -11.64 -20.74
C HIS A 65 -1.66 -12.68 -19.69
N VAL A 66 -2.52 -13.68 -19.47
CA VAL A 66 -2.22 -14.81 -18.58
C VAL A 66 -1.00 -15.60 -19.09
N ALA A 67 -0.88 -15.82 -20.40
CA ALA A 67 0.27 -16.50 -20.99
C ALA A 67 1.57 -15.68 -20.81
N GLU A 68 1.50 -14.36 -20.95
CA GLU A 68 2.64 -13.46 -20.71
C GLU A 68 3.09 -13.49 -19.25
N VAL A 69 2.14 -13.36 -18.30
CA VAL A 69 2.42 -13.44 -16.86
C VAL A 69 3.06 -14.78 -16.51
N ARG A 70 2.52 -15.89 -17.04
CA ARG A 70 3.08 -17.24 -16.86
C ARG A 70 4.50 -17.36 -17.42
N THR A 71 4.76 -16.78 -18.59
CA THR A 71 6.09 -16.81 -19.22
C THR A 71 7.10 -16.04 -18.39
N ARG A 72 6.75 -14.82 -17.95
CA ARG A 72 7.59 -13.99 -17.08
C ARG A 72 7.89 -14.67 -15.73
N ALA A 73 6.89 -15.32 -15.14
CA ALA A 73 7.06 -16.07 -13.90
C ALA A 73 7.98 -17.30 -14.10
N ALA A 74 7.78 -18.05 -15.18
CA ALA A 74 8.62 -19.20 -15.51
C ALA A 74 10.08 -18.80 -15.75
N GLU A 75 10.34 -17.67 -16.39
CA GLU A 75 11.70 -17.19 -16.65
C GLU A 75 12.45 -16.85 -15.35
N ARG A 76 11.78 -16.21 -14.39
CA ARG A 76 12.34 -15.96 -13.05
C ARG A 76 12.59 -17.26 -12.27
N LEU A 77 11.62 -18.17 -12.24
CA LEU A 77 11.71 -19.41 -11.47
C LEU A 77 12.74 -20.41 -12.02
N ASN A 78 13.06 -20.32 -13.31
CA ASN A 78 13.97 -21.23 -14.00
C ASN A 78 15.37 -20.64 -14.27
N SER A 79 15.67 -19.44 -13.78
CA SER A 79 16.99 -18.82 -13.89
C SER A 79 17.66 -18.63 -12.54
N TYR A 80 18.99 -18.52 -12.57
CA TYR A 80 19.77 -18.13 -11.39
C TYR A 80 19.80 -16.60 -11.27
N GLY A 81 19.82 -16.09 -10.05
CA GLY A 81 19.93 -14.65 -9.82
C GLY A 81 20.26 -14.30 -8.37
N TRP A 82 20.66 -13.06 -8.12
CA TRP A 82 20.84 -12.55 -6.76
C TRP A 82 19.48 -12.10 -6.21
N VAL A 83 19.17 -12.50 -4.97
CA VAL A 83 18.07 -11.92 -4.19
C VAL A 83 18.60 -10.71 -3.42
N ASP A 84 19.74 -10.89 -2.76
CA ASP A 84 20.47 -9.83 -2.05
C ASP A 84 21.96 -10.14 -2.16
N GLN A 85 22.69 -9.27 -2.86
CA GLN A 85 24.12 -9.47 -3.10
C GLN A 85 24.97 -9.12 -1.87
N GLU A 86 24.50 -8.20 -1.03
CA GLU A 86 25.20 -7.76 0.18
C GLU A 86 25.07 -8.82 1.28
N ALA A 87 23.88 -9.40 1.41
CA ALA A 87 23.62 -10.51 2.31
C ALA A 87 24.08 -11.88 1.76
N GLY A 88 24.53 -11.95 0.49
CA GLY A 88 25.00 -13.19 -0.14
C GLY A 88 23.88 -14.18 -0.46
N ILE A 89 22.64 -13.72 -0.60
CA ILE A 89 21.45 -14.55 -0.85
C ILE A 89 21.21 -14.68 -2.36
N VAL A 90 21.20 -15.93 -2.84
CA VAL A 90 21.03 -16.28 -4.26
C VAL A 90 19.73 -17.04 -4.46
N HIS A 91 19.01 -16.71 -5.53
CA HIS A 91 17.92 -17.51 -6.07
C HIS A 91 18.48 -18.63 -6.97
N ILE A 92 18.12 -19.86 -6.64
CA ILE A 92 18.40 -21.04 -7.46
C ILE A 92 17.09 -21.58 -8.06
N PRO A 93 17.10 -22.12 -9.30
CA PRO A 93 15.93 -22.76 -9.88
C PRO A 93 15.42 -23.91 -9.00
N ILE A 94 14.09 -24.05 -8.86
CA ILE A 94 13.47 -25.10 -8.02
C ILE A 94 13.91 -26.49 -8.47
N SER A 95 14.04 -26.72 -9.78
CA SER A 95 14.53 -27.98 -10.34
C SER A 95 15.97 -28.29 -9.91
N GLN A 96 16.82 -27.28 -9.76
CA GLN A 96 18.17 -27.44 -9.22
C GLN A 96 18.12 -27.72 -7.72
N ALA A 97 17.28 -27.02 -6.96
CA ALA A 97 17.10 -27.27 -5.53
C ALA A 97 16.69 -28.73 -5.26
N MET A 98 15.71 -29.23 -6.03
CA MET A 98 15.27 -30.63 -5.95
C MET A 98 16.41 -31.61 -6.27
N GLN A 99 17.21 -31.34 -7.30
CA GLN A 99 18.36 -32.19 -7.65
C GLN A 99 19.44 -32.18 -6.57
N LEU A 100 19.71 -31.02 -5.96
CA LEU A 100 20.68 -30.91 -4.88
C LEU A 100 20.24 -31.69 -3.64
N ILE A 101 18.96 -31.64 -3.29
CA ILE A 101 18.39 -32.43 -2.19
C ILE A 101 18.43 -33.92 -2.52
N ALA A 102 18.05 -34.31 -3.74
CA ALA A 102 18.09 -35.71 -4.17
C ALA A 102 19.54 -36.25 -4.17
N ALA A 103 20.51 -35.45 -4.59
CA ALA A 103 21.92 -35.80 -4.61
C ALA A 103 22.55 -35.84 -3.21
N ALA A 104 22.17 -34.91 -2.32
CA ALA A 104 22.61 -34.88 -0.93
C ALA A 104 21.96 -35.98 -0.07
N GLY A 105 20.84 -36.53 -0.54
CA GLY A 105 19.94 -37.33 0.28
C GLY A 105 19.08 -36.44 1.17
N LEU A 106 17.82 -36.86 1.41
CA LEU A 106 16.98 -36.17 2.38
C LEU A 106 17.67 -36.24 3.75
N PRO A 107 17.69 -35.15 4.54
CA PRO A 107 18.24 -35.19 5.89
C PRO A 107 17.36 -36.10 6.76
N VAL A 108 17.70 -37.38 6.81
CA VAL A 108 17.21 -38.30 7.83
C VAL A 108 18.04 -38.00 9.06
N GLY A 109 17.52 -37.13 9.93
CA GLY A 109 18.20 -36.79 11.16
C GLY A 109 18.33 -38.02 12.06
N GLU A 110 19.55 -38.54 12.22
CA GLU A 110 19.87 -39.29 13.43
C GLU A 110 19.90 -38.31 14.61
N PRO A 111 19.30 -38.65 15.77
CA PRO A 111 19.22 -37.74 16.91
C PRO A 111 20.63 -37.52 17.47
N THR A 112 21.26 -36.42 17.08
CA THR A 112 22.56 -35.99 17.61
C THR A 112 22.36 -34.79 18.54
N PRO A 113 22.96 -34.77 19.75
CA PRO A 113 22.90 -33.63 20.65
C PRO A 113 23.52 -32.38 20.03
N ALA A 114 22.83 -31.26 20.21
CA ALA A 114 23.13 -29.95 19.64
C ALA A 114 24.62 -29.54 19.75
N ALA A 115 25.27 -29.39 18.60
CA ALA A 115 26.51 -28.63 18.45
C ALA A 115 26.15 -27.22 17.93
N ALA A 116 26.67 -26.22 18.62
CA ALA A 116 26.34 -24.81 18.49
C ALA A 116 26.52 -24.23 17.07
N ALA A 117 25.49 -23.51 16.61
CA ALA A 117 25.49 -22.63 15.44
C ALA A 117 25.48 -21.15 15.90
N PRO A 118 26.02 -20.22 15.09
CA PRO A 118 26.37 -18.86 15.53
C PRO A 118 25.16 -17.98 15.82
N THR A 119 25.29 -17.19 16.89
CA THR A 119 24.37 -16.16 17.36
C THR A 119 24.22 -15.04 16.32
N GLY A 120 23.27 -15.19 15.41
CA GLY A 120 22.61 -14.07 14.73
C GLY A 120 21.16 -14.07 15.21
N THR A 121 20.77 -13.08 16.01
CA THR A 121 19.41 -12.95 16.56
C THR A 121 18.39 -12.78 15.44
N PRO A 122 17.39 -13.67 15.28
CA PRO A 122 16.07 -13.26 14.84
C PRO A 122 15.23 -12.93 16.08
N ALA A 123 14.45 -11.87 15.96
CA ALA A 123 13.45 -11.46 16.92
C ALA A 123 12.56 -12.65 17.36
N ALA A 124 12.36 -12.75 18.67
CA ALA A 124 11.35 -13.53 19.38
C ALA A 124 10.56 -14.57 18.55
N SER A 125 11.21 -15.69 18.25
CA SER A 125 10.50 -16.94 17.99
C SER A 125 10.31 -17.61 19.35
N SER A 126 9.08 -17.63 19.86
CA SER A 126 8.69 -18.43 21.03
C SER A 126 8.95 -19.92 20.72
N ALA A 127 10.15 -20.39 21.04
CA ALA A 127 10.59 -21.76 20.80
C ALA A 127 10.17 -22.74 21.90
N ASP A 128 9.33 -22.30 22.85
CA ASP A 128 8.85 -23.12 23.99
C ASP A 128 7.34 -23.42 23.94
N GLU A 129 6.60 -22.84 22.99
CA GLU A 129 5.17 -23.07 22.89
C GLU A 129 4.89 -24.30 22.01
N PRO A 130 4.06 -25.26 22.47
CA PRO A 130 3.75 -26.45 21.69
C PRO A 130 3.18 -26.06 20.31
N PRO A 131 3.46 -26.87 19.27
CA PRO A 131 2.94 -26.63 17.93
C PRO A 131 1.41 -26.61 17.98
N VAL A 132 0.81 -25.61 17.34
CA VAL A 132 -0.64 -25.45 17.26
C VAL A 132 -1.19 -26.41 16.21
N ASP A 133 -2.23 -27.16 16.56
CA ASP A 133 -2.96 -27.96 15.58
C ASP A 133 -3.91 -27.06 14.77
N LEU A 134 -3.49 -26.70 13.56
CA LEU A 134 -4.28 -25.87 12.66
C LEU A 134 -5.38 -26.64 11.90
N SER A 135 -5.55 -27.94 12.14
CA SER A 135 -6.55 -28.76 11.43
C SER A 135 -7.95 -28.68 12.03
N HIS A 136 -8.07 -28.25 13.29
CA HIS A 136 -9.33 -28.18 14.04
C HIS A 136 -9.49 -26.84 14.78
N VAL A 137 -9.24 -25.73 14.10
CA VAL A 137 -9.35 -24.39 14.68
C VAL A 137 -10.80 -23.94 14.74
N THR A 138 -11.22 -23.43 15.90
CA THR A 138 -12.57 -22.91 16.14
C THR A 138 -12.54 -21.49 16.69
N TYR A 139 -13.65 -20.78 16.55
CA TYR A 139 -13.75 -19.43 17.10
C TYR A 139 -13.59 -19.43 18.62
N GLU A 140 -14.37 -20.27 19.33
CA GLU A 140 -14.41 -20.24 20.80
C GLU A 140 -13.09 -20.67 21.45
N ALA A 141 -12.43 -21.71 20.92
CA ALA A 141 -11.23 -22.27 21.55
C ALA A 141 -9.95 -21.52 21.19
N ASP A 142 -9.82 -21.06 19.93
CA ASP A 142 -8.53 -20.64 19.39
C ASP A 142 -8.51 -19.16 19.00
N VAL A 143 -9.57 -18.65 18.38
CA VAL A 143 -9.60 -17.27 17.83
C VAL A 143 -10.07 -16.23 18.84
N LEU A 144 -11.07 -16.56 19.66
CA LEU A 144 -11.62 -15.65 20.66
C LEU A 144 -10.55 -15.16 21.66
N PRO A 145 -9.65 -16.01 22.20
CA PRO A 145 -8.55 -15.53 23.05
C PRO A 145 -7.65 -14.50 22.35
N ILE A 146 -7.37 -14.69 21.05
CA ILE A 146 -6.57 -13.75 20.26
C ILE A 146 -7.32 -12.42 20.10
N PHE A 147 -8.61 -12.45 19.79
CA PHE A 147 -9.42 -11.24 19.68
C PHE A 147 -9.57 -10.50 21.02
N GLN A 148 -9.65 -11.22 22.13
CA GLN A 148 -9.68 -10.61 23.47
C GLN A 148 -8.36 -9.89 23.80
N GLU A 149 -7.22 -10.52 23.49
CA GLU A 149 -5.90 -9.93 23.74
C GLU A 149 -5.61 -8.72 22.83
N TYR A 150 -5.87 -8.85 21.53
CA TYR A 150 -5.39 -7.91 20.53
C TYR A 150 -6.46 -6.98 19.95
N CYS A 151 -7.75 -7.24 20.14
CA CYS A 151 -8.80 -6.50 19.43
C CYS A 151 -9.87 -5.89 20.34
N GLU A 152 -10.13 -6.47 21.52
CA GLU A 152 -11.27 -6.11 22.37
C GLU A 152 -11.30 -4.63 22.80
N GLU A 153 -10.15 -4.01 23.03
CA GLU A 153 -10.08 -2.62 23.48
C GLU A 153 -10.83 -1.64 22.54
N CYS A 154 -10.75 -1.87 21.22
CA CYS A 154 -11.40 -1.03 20.20
C CYS A 154 -12.57 -1.73 19.49
N HIS A 155 -12.56 -3.07 19.44
CA HIS A 155 -13.54 -3.89 18.72
C HIS A 155 -14.27 -4.86 19.67
N GLY A 156 -14.49 -4.42 20.91
CA GLY A 156 -15.23 -5.14 21.95
C GLY A 156 -16.72 -4.81 21.97
N ALA A 157 -17.40 -5.22 23.04
CA ALA A 157 -18.86 -5.05 23.17
C ALA A 157 -19.30 -3.61 23.50
N GLU A 158 -18.40 -2.78 24.02
CA GLU A 158 -18.67 -1.43 24.49
C GLU A 158 -18.13 -0.40 23.48
N ASP A 159 -19.03 0.24 22.73
CA ASP A 159 -18.72 1.28 21.73
C ASP A 159 -17.64 0.89 20.69
N PRO A 160 -17.85 -0.21 19.94
CA PRO A 160 -16.86 -0.70 18.99
C PRO A 160 -16.58 0.29 17.85
N GLU A 161 -15.29 0.52 17.55
CA GLU A 161 -14.87 1.28 16.38
C GLU A 161 -15.48 0.69 15.10
N GLU A 162 -15.96 1.57 14.22
CA GLU A 162 -16.63 1.21 12.96
C GLU A 162 -17.83 0.25 13.14
N ASN A 163 -18.42 0.19 14.35
CA ASN A 163 -19.44 -0.78 14.72
C ASN A 163 -19.02 -2.24 14.48
N LEU A 164 -17.72 -2.55 14.66
CA LEU A 164 -17.19 -3.91 14.54
C LEU A 164 -16.91 -4.50 15.93
N GLU A 165 -17.72 -5.47 16.34
CA GLU A 165 -17.48 -6.27 17.56
C GLU A 165 -16.91 -7.63 17.17
N LEU A 166 -15.68 -7.94 17.60
CA LEU A 166 -14.99 -9.20 17.29
C LEU A 166 -15.09 -10.24 18.42
N THR A 167 -15.50 -9.85 19.63
CA THR A 167 -15.50 -10.73 20.82
C THR A 167 -16.76 -11.58 20.98
N ARG A 168 -17.69 -11.53 20.03
CA ARG A 168 -18.79 -12.49 19.90
C ARG A 168 -18.89 -13.00 18.47
N TYR A 169 -19.02 -14.32 18.32
CA TYR A 169 -19.05 -14.97 17.01
C TYR A 169 -20.08 -14.35 16.05
N ARG A 170 -21.32 -14.17 16.53
CA ARG A 170 -22.42 -13.65 15.70
C ARG A 170 -22.16 -12.24 15.18
N THR A 171 -21.55 -11.36 15.97
CA THR A 171 -21.28 -9.98 15.55
C THR A 171 -19.99 -9.89 14.74
N ALA A 172 -18.98 -10.70 15.05
CA ALA A 172 -17.78 -10.85 14.22
C ALA A 172 -18.14 -11.27 12.78
N MET A 173 -19.05 -12.24 12.63
CA MET A 173 -19.55 -12.69 11.32
C MET A 173 -20.50 -11.69 10.65
N ALA A 174 -21.19 -10.85 11.42
CA ALA A 174 -22.05 -9.80 10.86
C ALA A 174 -21.23 -8.69 10.19
N GLY A 175 -19.99 -8.47 10.65
CA GLY A 175 -19.07 -7.48 10.12
C GLY A 175 -19.23 -6.10 10.76
N SER A 176 -18.75 -5.09 10.05
CA SER A 176 -18.74 -3.69 10.48
C SER A 176 -19.87 -2.90 9.81
N GLN A 177 -19.98 -1.61 10.13
CA GLN A 177 -20.84 -0.69 9.38
C GLN A 177 -20.49 -0.58 7.89
N ASN A 178 -19.26 -0.95 7.51
CA ASN A 178 -18.76 -0.91 6.14
C ASN A 178 -18.94 -2.24 5.39
N GLY A 179 -19.56 -3.24 6.03
CA GLY A 179 -19.80 -4.57 5.46
C GLY A 179 -18.99 -5.68 6.13
N PRO A 180 -18.96 -6.88 5.51
CA PRO A 180 -18.25 -8.03 6.02
C PRO A 180 -16.75 -7.75 6.20
N VAL A 181 -16.18 -8.25 7.29
CA VAL A 181 -14.73 -8.19 7.53
C VAL A 181 -14.08 -9.57 7.47
N ILE A 182 -14.88 -10.63 7.61
CA ILE A 182 -14.47 -12.03 7.54
C ILE A 182 -15.31 -12.67 6.42
N GLU A 183 -14.62 -13.31 5.48
CA GLU A 183 -15.20 -14.08 4.38
C GLU A 183 -14.93 -15.57 4.64
N PRO A 184 -15.90 -16.32 5.20
CA PRO A 184 -15.69 -17.72 5.53
C PRO A 184 -15.27 -18.55 4.30
N GLY A 185 -14.15 -19.26 4.42
CA GLY A 185 -13.53 -20.06 3.37
C GLY A 185 -12.56 -19.29 2.48
N ASP A 186 -12.49 -17.96 2.60
CA ASP A 186 -11.68 -17.10 1.73
C ASP A 186 -10.85 -16.08 2.54
N PRO A 187 -9.70 -16.50 3.10
CA PRO A 187 -8.84 -15.60 3.84
C PRO A 187 -8.25 -14.49 2.97
N ASP A 188 -8.04 -14.73 1.67
CA ASP A 188 -7.45 -13.74 0.75
C ASP A 188 -8.39 -12.56 0.50
N ASN A 189 -9.70 -12.79 0.53
CA ASN A 189 -10.72 -11.74 0.42
C ASN A 189 -11.25 -11.24 1.77
N SER A 190 -10.79 -11.79 2.89
CA SER A 190 -11.17 -11.32 4.22
C SER A 190 -10.44 -10.03 4.59
N TYR A 191 -11.18 -8.93 4.78
CA TYR A 191 -10.60 -7.63 5.14
C TYR A 191 -9.80 -7.68 6.45
N LEU A 192 -10.25 -8.48 7.43
CA LEU A 192 -9.54 -8.73 8.69
C LEU A 192 -8.11 -9.25 8.43
N VAL A 193 -7.97 -10.28 7.59
CA VAL A 193 -6.67 -10.90 7.26
C VAL A 193 -5.75 -9.86 6.63
N LYS A 194 -6.27 -9.04 5.72
CA LYS A 194 -5.50 -7.96 5.12
C LYS A 194 -4.94 -6.98 6.16
N GLN A 195 -5.75 -6.56 7.13
CA GLN A 195 -5.30 -5.58 8.13
C GLN A 195 -4.23 -6.16 9.08
N ILE A 196 -4.37 -7.42 9.51
CA ILE A 196 -3.42 -8.04 10.45
C ILE A 196 -2.11 -8.42 9.76
N VAL A 197 -2.14 -8.88 8.50
CA VAL A 197 -0.93 -9.23 7.74
C VAL A 197 -0.14 -7.98 7.34
N GLU A 198 -0.83 -6.89 6.99
CA GLU A 198 -0.17 -5.61 6.71
C GLU A 198 0.32 -4.90 7.98
N GLY A 199 0.09 -5.46 9.17
CA GLY A 199 0.49 -4.88 10.46
C GLY A 199 -0.24 -3.58 10.80
N LYS A 200 -1.43 -3.35 10.23
CA LYS A 200 -2.26 -2.16 10.47
C LYS A 200 -3.14 -2.30 11.70
N MET A 201 -3.39 -3.53 12.11
CA MET A 201 -4.14 -3.87 13.31
C MET A 201 -3.32 -4.83 14.18
N PRO A 202 -3.31 -4.64 15.51
CA PRO A 202 -3.94 -3.53 16.26
C PRO A 202 -3.29 -2.16 15.97
N LYS A 203 -4.09 -1.08 16.02
CA LYS A 203 -3.56 0.29 15.93
C LYS A 203 -2.69 0.59 17.14
N ASP A 204 -1.60 1.32 16.92
CA ASP A 204 -0.71 1.86 17.96
C ASP A 204 -0.15 0.81 18.95
N ARG A 205 -0.16 -0.47 18.54
CA ARG A 205 0.40 -1.62 19.27
C ARG A 205 1.30 -2.43 18.33
N ASP A 206 2.09 -3.33 18.92
CA ASP A 206 2.89 -4.25 18.12
C ASP A 206 1.99 -5.15 17.25
N PRO A 207 2.41 -5.49 16.02
CA PRO A 207 1.68 -6.44 15.16
C PRO A 207 1.47 -7.79 15.84
N LEU A 208 0.43 -8.52 15.43
CA LEU A 208 0.18 -9.88 15.92
C LEU A 208 1.40 -10.77 15.65
N PRO A 209 1.75 -11.68 16.57
CA PRO A 209 2.68 -12.77 16.29
C PRO A 209 2.21 -13.58 15.08
N GLN A 210 3.16 -14.05 14.26
CA GLN A 210 2.83 -14.84 13.06
C GLN A 210 1.96 -16.07 13.39
N ARG A 211 2.21 -16.71 14.53
CA ARG A 211 1.41 -17.84 15.04
C ARG A 211 -0.08 -17.51 15.13
N ASP A 212 -0.43 -16.34 15.66
CA ASP A 212 -1.82 -15.96 15.88
C ASP A 212 -2.50 -15.56 14.57
N ILE A 213 -1.74 -14.93 13.67
CA ILE A 213 -2.19 -14.68 12.29
C ILE A 213 -2.50 -16.01 11.59
N ASP A 214 -1.63 -17.00 11.72
CA ASP A 214 -1.81 -18.32 11.09
C ASP A 214 -3.06 -19.05 11.63
N ILE A 215 -3.35 -18.93 12.93
CA ILE A 215 -4.58 -19.46 13.55
C ILE A 215 -5.82 -18.81 12.94
N ILE A 216 -5.85 -17.47 12.85
CA ILE A 216 -6.98 -16.73 12.26
C ILE A 216 -7.19 -17.13 10.80
N ILE A 217 -6.11 -17.20 10.00
CA ILE A 217 -6.16 -17.60 8.60
C ILE A 217 -6.69 -19.04 8.46
N ALA A 218 -6.19 -19.97 9.28
CA ALA A 218 -6.63 -21.37 9.26
C ALA A 218 -8.11 -21.50 9.60
N TRP A 219 -8.57 -20.77 10.63
CA TRP A 219 -9.98 -20.72 11.02
C TRP A 219 -10.87 -20.18 9.90
N ILE A 220 -10.52 -19.05 9.29
CA ILE A 220 -11.28 -18.47 8.17
C ILE A 220 -11.31 -19.45 7.01
N LYS A 221 -10.16 -20.04 6.65
CA LYS A 221 -10.05 -21.03 5.58
C LYS A 221 -10.91 -22.27 5.82
N ALA A 222 -11.10 -22.67 7.08
CA ALA A 222 -11.97 -23.78 7.46
C ALA A 222 -13.48 -23.43 7.38
N GLY A 223 -13.84 -22.23 6.96
CA GLY A 223 -15.23 -21.75 6.92
C GLY A 223 -15.66 -21.05 8.20
N ALA A 224 -14.69 -20.56 8.99
CA ALA A 224 -14.91 -19.83 10.23
C ALA A 224 -15.85 -20.55 11.23
N PRO A 225 -15.63 -21.82 11.59
CA PRO A 225 -16.52 -22.55 12.50
C PRO A 225 -16.56 -21.91 13.91
N GLU A 226 -17.75 -21.84 14.51
CA GLU A 226 -17.93 -21.35 15.88
C GLU A 226 -17.33 -22.31 16.92
N LYS A 227 -17.50 -23.61 16.71
CA LYS A 227 -17.19 -24.73 17.62
C LYS A 227 -16.71 -25.96 16.87
#